data_AF-A0A7X4BEI0-F1
#
_entry.id   AF-A0A7X4BEI0-F1
#
_cell.length_a   1.000
_cell.length_b   1.000
_cell.length_c   1.000
_cell.angle_alpha   90.00
_cell.angle_beta   90.00
_cell.angle_gamma   90.00
#
_symmetry.space_group_name_H-M   'P 1'
#
loop_
_entity.id
_entity.type
_entity.pdbx_description
1 polymer ?
#
loop_
_entity_poly.entity_id
_entity_poly.type
_entity_poly.pdbx_seq_one_letter_code
_entity_poly.pdbx_strand_id
1 'polypeptide(L)'
;MHLMVPEVLRTDRKLRVRIPEGVVRTVDECGLPDGWAKPGLHPVTQEIGDRWLASRGSAVLRVPSAVVAGEVNYVLDPTHPGFAEVEAGGIEDYRFDSRIVKTE
;
A
#
# COMPACT_ATOMS: atom_id res chain seq x y z
N MET A 1 -10.89 -7.90 -10.64
CA MET A 1 -9.66 -8.47 -11.20
C MET A 1 -9.18 -9.57 -10.26
N HIS A 2 -9.46 -10.83 -10.59
CA HIS A 2 -9.02 -11.99 -9.80
C HIS A 2 -7.60 -12.31 -10.26
N LEU A 3 -6.60 -12.09 -9.40
CA LEU A 3 -5.21 -12.41 -9.70
C LEU A 3 -5.08 -13.94 -9.76
N MET A 4 -4.91 -14.47 -10.96
CA MET A 4 -4.55 -15.87 -11.19
C MET A 4 -3.04 -16.01 -10.91
N VAL A 5 -2.71 -16.63 -9.78
CA VAL A 5 -1.39 -16.63 -9.12
C VAL A 5 -0.24 -17.40 -9.81
N PRO A 6 -0.37 -18.30 -10.82
CA PRO A 6 0.81 -19.13 -11.17
C PRO A 6 1.89 -18.45 -12.02
N GLU A 7 1.56 -17.50 -12.90
CA GLU A 7 2.51 -17.06 -13.95
C GLU A 7 3.28 -15.77 -13.63
N VAL A 8 2.80 -14.99 -12.66
CA VAL A 8 3.37 -13.66 -12.32
C VAL A 8 4.67 -13.77 -11.50
N LEU A 9 4.94 -14.90 -10.85
CA LEU A 9 5.98 -15.04 -9.83
C LEU A 9 7.43 -15.20 -10.34
N ARG A 10 7.68 -15.03 -11.65
CA ARG A 10 9.00 -15.30 -12.25
C ARG A 10 9.84 -14.06 -12.53
N THR A 11 9.27 -12.87 -12.41
CA THR A 11 9.96 -11.59 -12.68
C THR A 11 9.68 -10.53 -11.62
N ASP A 12 9.46 -10.93 -10.37
CA ASP A 12 9.21 -9.97 -9.31
C ASP A 12 10.45 -9.14 -9.00
N ARG A 13 10.22 -7.85 -8.79
CA ARG A 13 11.24 -6.88 -8.43
C ARG A 13 10.83 -6.18 -7.16
N LYS A 14 11.80 -5.91 -6.29
CA LYS A 14 11.61 -5.12 -5.10
C LYS A 14 12.20 -3.73 -5.33
N LEU A 15 11.39 -2.70 -5.15
CA LEU A 15 11.84 -1.32 -5.09
C LEU A 15 11.90 -0.87 -3.63
N ARG A 16 13.07 -0.40 -3.19
CA ARG A 16 13.16 0.32 -1.92
C ARG A 16 12.60 1.73 -2.11
N VAL A 17 11.78 2.20 -1.19
CA VAL A 17 11.28 3.58 -1.20
C VAL A 17 11.58 4.22 0.15
N ARG A 18 12.13 5.43 0.14
CA ARG A 18 12.29 6.27 1.34
C ARG A 18 11.20 7.34 1.31
N ILE A 19 10.44 7.43 2.39
CA ILE A 19 9.35 8.40 2.54
C ILE A 19 9.69 9.29 3.73
N PRO A 20 9.91 10.61 3.53
CA PRO A 20 10.06 11.56 4.62
C PRO A 20 8.78 11.68 5.44
N GLU A 21 8.86 11.78 6.77
CA GLU A 21 7.67 11.86 7.63
C GLU A 21 6.82 13.11 7.37
N GLY A 22 7.44 14.22 6.92
CA GLY A 22 6.75 15.48 6.65
C GLY A 22 5.72 15.43 5.53
N VAL A 23 5.77 14.42 4.66
CA VAL A 23 4.81 14.23 3.55
C VAL A 23 3.78 13.13 3.82
N VAL A 24 3.75 12.59 5.05
CA VAL A 24 2.88 11.49 5.45
C VAL A 24 1.71 11.99 6.30
N ARG A 25 0.50 11.58 5.92
CA ARG A 25 -0.68 11.60 6.79
C ARG A 25 -0.98 10.19 7.28
N THR A 26 -1.35 10.04 8.54
CA THR A 26 -1.73 8.75 9.13
C THR A 26 -3.24 8.65 9.33
N VAL A 27 -3.79 7.49 9.02
CA VAL A 27 -5.10 7.04 9.47
C VAL A 27 -4.87 5.89 10.44
N ASP A 28 -5.35 6.02 11.66
CA ASP A 28 -5.30 4.94 12.65
C ASP A 28 -6.52 4.02 12.51
N GLU A 29 -6.48 2.84 13.13
CA GLU A 29 -7.60 1.89 13.11
C GLU A 29 -8.90 2.51 13.65
N CYS A 30 -8.80 3.38 14.67
CA CYS A 30 -9.95 4.12 15.20
C CYS A 30 -10.59 5.07 14.18
N GLY A 31 -9.88 5.41 13.10
CA GLY A 31 -10.37 6.22 11.99
C GLY A 31 -11.02 5.40 10.87
N LEU A 32 -11.07 4.06 11.01
CA LEU A 32 -11.67 3.15 10.05
C LEU A 32 -13.03 2.61 10.56
N PRO A 33 -13.96 2.30 9.65
CA PRO A 33 -15.27 1.79 10.02
C PRO A 33 -15.20 0.36 10.59
N ASP A 34 -16.23 -0.03 11.35
CA ASP A 34 -16.33 -1.39 11.85
C ASP A 34 -16.27 -2.44 10.74
N GLY A 35 -15.43 -3.45 10.93
CA GLY A 35 -15.29 -4.54 9.97
C GLY A 35 -14.55 -4.17 8.68
N TRP A 36 -13.86 -3.02 8.62
CA TRP A 36 -13.06 -2.58 7.46
C TRP A 36 -12.06 -3.62 6.93
N ALA A 37 -11.55 -4.49 7.81
CA ALA A 37 -10.58 -5.53 7.46
C ALA A 37 -11.20 -6.85 6.98
N LYS A 38 -12.54 -6.97 6.95
CA LYS A 38 -13.20 -8.19 6.45
C LYS A 38 -12.93 -8.38 4.96
N PRO A 39 -12.87 -9.61 4.41
CA PRO A 39 -12.77 -9.80 2.97
C PRO A 39 -13.97 -9.19 2.23
N GLY A 40 -13.73 -8.40 1.18
CA GLY A 40 -14.79 -7.80 0.36
C GLY A 40 -14.47 -6.39 -0.12
N LEU A 41 -15.42 -5.78 -0.84
CA LEU A 41 -15.38 -4.37 -1.20
C LEU A 41 -15.87 -3.53 -0.01
N HIS A 42 -15.10 -2.50 0.34
CA HIS A 42 -15.43 -1.56 1.42
C HIS A 42 -15.56 -0.14 0.85
N PRO A 43 -16.77 0.27 0.43
CA PRO A 43 -17.00 1.62 -0.11
C PRO A 43 -16.53 2.72 0.86
N VAL A 44 -16.72 2.52 2.15
CA VAL A 44 -16.36 3.51 3.18
C VAL A 44 -14.84 3.73 3.27
N THR A 45 -14.01 2.68 3.10
CA THR A 45 -12.55 2.88 3.08
C THR A 45 -12.09 3.55 1.78
N GLN A 46 -12.79 3.32 0.66
CA GLN A 46 -12.52 4.04 -0.59
C GLN A 46 -12.81 5.53 -0.43
N GLU A 47 -13.95 5.89 0.18
CA GLU A 47 -14.27 7.30 0.47
C GLU A 47 -13.24 7.99 1.37
N ILE A 48 -12.62 7.27 2.31
CA ILE A 48 -11.52 7.82 3.13
C ILE A 48 -10.32 8.18 2.23
N GLY A 49 -9.95 7.28 1.32
CA GLY A 49 -8.91 7.52 0.33
C GLY A 49 -9.24 8.67 -0.63
N ASP A 50 -10.47 8.72 -1.13
CA ASP A 50 -10.94 9.78 -2.03
C ASP A 50 -10.91 11.15 -1.35
N ARG A 51 -11.37 11.24 -0.10
CA ARG A 51 -11.30 12.48 0.69
C ARG A 51 -9.86 12.91 0.93
N TRP A 52 -8.95 11.97 1.16
CA TRP A 52 -7.53 12.26 1.31
C TRP A 52 -6.90 12.80 0.01
N LEU A 53 -7.15 12.14 -1.13
CA LEU A 53 -6.70 12.60 -2.45
C LEU A 53 -7.24 14.00 -2.76
N ALA A 54 -8.54 14.20 -2.55
CA ALA A 54 -9.20 15.49 -2.79
C ALA A 54 -8.66 16.61 -1.88
N SER A 55 -8.25 16.29 -0.64
CA SER A 55 -7.73 17.29 0.28
C SER A 55 -6.33 17.79 -0.08
N ARG A 56 -5.56 17.03 -0.90
CA ARG A 56 -4.17 17.34 -1.29
C ARG A 56 -3.30 17.82 -0.12
N GLY A 57 -3.48 17.20 1.05
CA GLY A 57 -2.85 17.66 2.30
C GLY A 57 -1.51 16.99 2.61
N SER A 58 -1.15 15.96 1.85
CA SER A 58 0.04 15.12 2.05
C SER A 58 0.24 14.28 0.80
N ALA A 59 1.48 13.91 0.46
CA ALA A 59 1.77 13.06 -0.70
C ALA A 59 1.58 11.57 -0.42
N VAL A 60 1.58 11.16 0.85
CA VAL A 60 1.51 9.77 1.27
C VAL A 60 0.49 9.60 2.38
N LEU A 61 -0.33 8.55 2.28
CA LEU A 61 -1.23 8.09 3.32
C LEU A 61 -0.70 6.79 3.94
N ARG A 62 -0.44 6.79 5.25
CA ARG A 62 -0.16 5.59 6.03
C ARG A 62 -1.48 5.02 6.55
N VAL A 63 -1.76 3.76 6.23
CA VAL A 63 -2.99 3.07 6.64
C VAL A 63 -2.70 1.71 7.27
N PRO A 64 -3.54 1.19 8.17
CA PRO A 64 -3.44 -0.16 8.71
C PRO A 64 -3.55 -1.23 7.60
N SER A 65 -2.85 -2.35 7.77
CA SER A 65 -2.96 -3.50 6.88
C SER A 65 -4.19 -4.34 7.22
N ALA A 66 -5.08 -4.56 6.24
CA ALA A 66 -6.25 -5.42 6.41
C ALA A 66 -5.89 -6.91 6.53
N VAL A 67 -4.67 -7.29 6.14
CA VAL A 67 -4.22 -8.69 6.05
C VAL A 67 -3.41 -9.10 7.28
N VAL A 68 -2.52 -8.22 7.74
CA VAL A 68 -1.60 -8.51 8.85
C VAL A 68 -1.82 -7.46 9.94
N ALA A 69 -2.40 -7.89 11.06
CA ALA A 69 -2.66 -7.00 12.19
C ALA A 69 -1.36 -6.39 12.74
N GLY A 70 -1.37 -5.10 13.04
CA GLY A 70 -0.20 -4.35 13.52
C GLY A 70 0.76 -3.88 12.42
N GLU A 71 0.60 -4.31 11.17
CA GLU A 71 1.33 -3.79 10.01
C GLU A 71 0.58 -2.64 9.33
N VAL A 72 1.30 -1.91 8.47
CA VAL A 72 0.76 -0.77 7.72
C VAL A 72 1.17 -0.81 6.26
N ASN A 73 0.32 -0.22 5.44
CA ASN A 73 0.57 0.07 4.04
C ASN A 73 0.72 1.58 3.84
N TYR A 74 1.41 1.96 2.76
CA TYR A 74 1.54 3.33 2.32
C TYR A 74 0.91 3.48 0.94
N VAL A 75 -0.02 4.43 0.82
CA VAL A 75 -0.63 4.83 -0.46
C VAL A 75 0.02 6.13 -0.89
N LEU A 76 0.55 6.18 -2.10
CA LEU A 76 1.25 7.35 -2.62
C LEU A 76 0.38 8.05 -3.67
N ASP A 77 0.36 9.38 -3.65
CA ASP A 77 -0.22 10.22 -4.69
C ASP A 77 0.89 10.88 -5.52
N PRO A 78 1.21 10.34 -6.72
CA PRO A 78 2.23 10.91 -7.60
C PRO A 78 1.91 12.32 -8.11
N THR A 79 0.65 12.77 -8.00
CA THR A 79 0.23 14.09 -8.49
C THR A 79 0.43 15.18 -7.43
N HIS A 80 0.67 14.82 -6.18
CA HIS A 80 0.92 15.77 -5.10
C HIS A 80 2.34 16.37 -5.22
N PRO A 81 2.53 17.70 -5.10
CA PRO A 81 3.87 18.31 -5.21
C PRO A 81 4.92 17.72 -4.25
N GLY A 82 4.52 17.43 -3.00
CA GLY A 82 5.37 16.76 -2.01
C GLY A 82 5.79 15.32 -2.37
N PHE A 83 5.23 14.71 -3.41
CA PHE A 83 5.71 13.41 -3.90
C PHE A 83 7.15 13.48 -4.41
N ALA A 84 7.61 14.66 -4.83
CA ALA A 84 8.99 14.90 -5.23
C ALA A 84 10.01 14.65 -4.10
N GLU A 85 9.56 14.62 -2.84
CA GLU A 85 10.40 14.29 -1.67
C GLU A 85 10.50 12.78 -1.43
N VAL A 86 9.68 11.96 -2.09
CA VAL A 86 9.74 10.50 -2.00
C VAL A 86 10.86 9.98 -2.88
N GLU A 87 11.80 9.26 -2.29
CA GLU A 87 12.98 8.77 -3.01
C GLU A 87 12.83 7.28 -3.33
N ALA A 88 12.83 6.96 -4.63
CA ALA A 88 12.97 5.60 -5.11
C ALA A 88 14.45 5.18 -5.01
N GLY A 89 14.72 4.10 -4.27
CA GLY A 89 16.02 3.46 -4.17
C GLY A 89 16.26 2.42 -5.28
N GLY A 90 17.20 1.51 -5.03
CA GLY A 90 17.50 0.43 -5.95
C GLY A 90 16.32 -0.50 -6.20
N ILE A 91 16.19 -0.93 -7.45
CA ILE A 91 15.31 -2.03 -7.85
C ILE A 91 16.13 -3.32 -7.86
N GLU A 92 15.75 -4.30 -7.06
CA GLU A 92 16.45 -5.58 -6.91
C GLU A 92 15.56 -6.72 -7.43
N ASP A 93 16.16 -7.81 -7.89
CA ASP A 93 15.40 -9.02 -8.19
C ASP A 93 14.85 -9.61 -6.88
N TYR A 94 13.55 -9.92 -6.87
CA TYR A 94 12.91 -10.54 -5.73
C TYR A 94 12.53 -11.98 -6.07
N ARG A 95 12.95 -12.91 -5.23
CA ARG A 95 12.59 -14.32 -5.34
C ARG A 95 11.85 -14.72 -4.09
N PHE A 96 10.60 -15.15 -4.26
CA PHE A 96 9.87 -15.78 -3.19
C PHE A 96 10.60 -17.04 -2.72
N ASP A 97 10.53 -17.33 -1.42
CA ASP A 97 11.02 -18.59 -0.88
C ASP A 97 10.29 -19.75 -1.58
N SER A 98 11.04 -20.73 -2.07
CA SER A 98 10.50 -21.85 -2.85
C SER A 98 9.50 -22.70 -2.07
N ARG A 99 9.47 -22.61 -0.74
CA ARG A 99 8.49 -23.32 0.11
C ARG A 99 7.14 -22.62 0.18
N ILE A 100 7.06 -21.34 -0.20
CA ILE A 100 5.82 -20.55 -0.24
C ILE A 100 5.10 -20.76 -1.56
N VAL A 101 5.86 -20.98 -2.64
CA VAL A 101 5.30 -21.20 -3.98
C VAL A 101 4.95 -22.67 -4.14
N LYS A 102 3.65 -22.97 -4.32
CA LYS A 102 3.20 -24.32 -4.66
C LYS A 102 3.68 -24.63 -6.08
N THR A 103 4.74 -25.43 -6.18
CA THR A 103 5.19 -25.98 -7.46
C THR A 103 4.40 -27.26 -7.67
N GLU A 104 3.48 -27.28 -8.64
CA GLU A 104 2.89 -28.53 -9.13
C GLU A 104 3.87 -29.29 -10.02
#